data_AF-A0A814IZ47-F1
#
_entry.id   AF-A0A814IZ47-F1
#
_cell.length_a   1.000
_cell.length_b   1.000
_cell.length_c   1.000
_cell.angle_alpha   90.00
_cell.angle_beta   90.00
_cell.angle_gamma   90.00
#
_symmetry.space_group_name_H-M   'P 1'
#
loop_
_entity.id
_entity.type
_entity.pdbx_description
1 polymer ?
#
loop_
_entity_poly.entity_id
_entity_poly.type
_entity_poly.pdbx_seq_one_letter_code
_entity_poly.pdbx_strand_id
1 'polypeptide(L)'
;MLLGQLMTSPTTLINTQGVILPLNTWTHIAIVYLNTNGFRLFINGQLIDAVSGSMTTNQFSLYITLGNNSPGLSISSSSCVSSTVVAGPYRGAIDEFRIYNRELDVQELCVLANI
;
A
#
# COMPACT_ATOMS: atom_id res chain seq x y z
N MET A 1 -6.62 8.41 -4.38
CA MET A 1 -6.99 7.31 -3.47
C MET A 1 -5.73 6.51 -3.23
N LEU A 2 -5.45 6.15 -1.97
CA LEU A 2 -4.29 5.32 -1.65
C LEU A 2 -4.53 3.89 -2.13
N LEU A 3 -3.52 3.24 -2.72
CA LEU A 3 -3.56 1.85 -3.12
C LEU A 3 -2.30 1.15 -2.61
N GLY A 4 -2.48 0.01 -1.93
CA GLY A 4 -1.39 -0.91 -1.61
C GLY A 4 -1.42 -2.08 -2.58
N GLN A 5 -0.26 -2.52 -3.07
CA GLN A 5 -0.18 -3.63 -4.02
C GLN A 5 0.85 -4.65 -3.58
N LEU A 6 0.54 -5.92 -3.82
CA LEU A 6 1.44 -7.03 -3.59
C LEU A 6 1.43 -7.96 -4.80
N MET A 7 2.61 -8.21 -5.38
CA MET A 7 2.78 -9.26 -6.38
C MET A 7 2.86 -10.60 -5.67
N THR A 8 1.88 -11.48 -5.92
CA THR A 8 1.85 -12.84 -5.37
C THR A 8 2.41 -13.87 -6.36
N SER A 9 2.44 -13.53 -7.65
CA SER A 9 3.07 -14.28 -8.73
C SER A 9 3.55 -13.32 -9.84
N PRO A 10 4.33 -13.78 -10.83
CA PRO A 10 4.77 -12.93 -11.95
C PRO A 10 3.63 -12.26 -12.74
N THR A 11 2.39 -12.75 -12.64
CA THR A 11 1.23 -12.22 -13.36
C THR A 11 0.07 -11.84 -12.46
N THR A 12 0.22 -11.99 -11.13
CA THR A 12 -0.87 -11.79 -10.17
C THR A 12 -0.51 -10.69 -9.18
N LEU A 13 -1.36 -9.68 -9.15
CA LEU A 13 -1.37 -8.62 -8.15
C LEU A 13 -2.61 -8.77 -7.28
N ILE A 14 -2.43 -8.63 -5.97
CA ILE A 14 -3.52 -8.33 -5.03
C ILE A 14 -3.40 -6.87 -4.61
N ASN A 15 -4.53 -6.22 -4.40
CA ASN A 15 -4.57 -4.79 -4.10
C ASN A 15 -5.43 -4.56 -2.85
N THR A 16 -4.96 -3.70 -1.96
CA THR A 16 -5.82 -3.07 -0.94
C THR A 16 -6.26 -1.70 -1.42
N GLN A 17 -7.48 -1.34 -1.09
CA GLN A 17 -8.08 -0.06 -1.43
C GLN A 17 -8.14 0.84 -0.20
N GLY A 18 -7.38 1.93 -0.24
CA GLY A 18 -7.40 2.95 0.79
C GLY A 18 -8.48 3.99 0.59
N VAL A 19 -8.45 5.02 1.43
CA VAL A 19 -9.36 6.17 1.36
C VAL A 19 -8.75 7.35 0.60
N ILE A 20 -9.53 8.42 0.43
CA ILE A 20 -9.00 9.72 0.01
C ILE A 20 -8.36 10.38 1.24
N LEU A 21 -7.05 10.62 1.16
CA LEU A 21 -6.31 11.28 2.23
C LEU A 21 -6.57 12.79 2.22
N PRO A 22 -6.63 13.43 3.41
CA PRO A 22 -6.69 14.88 3.49
C PRO A 22 -5.42 15.52 2.90
N LEU A 23 -5.58 16.64 2.21
CA LEU A 23 -4.46 17.40 1.67
C LEU A 23 -3.75 18.17 2.79
N ASN A 24 -2.43 18.33 2.66
CA ASN A 24 -1.59 19.10 3.57
C ASN A 24 -1.61 18.61 5.03
N THR A 25 -1.89 17.32 5.24
CA THR A 25 -1.90 16.68 6.56
C THR A 25 -1.03 15.45 6.54
N TRP A 26 -0.13 15.32 7.52
CA TRP A 26 0.63 14.09 7.72
C TRP A 26 -0.32 12.93 8.01
N THR A 27 -0.13 11.83 7.29
CA THR A 27 -0.91 10.61 7.44
C THR A 27 0.04 9.45 7.57
N HIS A 28 -0.03 8.72 8.68
CA HIS A 28 0.74 7.50 8.84
C HIS A 28 0.08 6.38 8.02
N ILE A 29 0.87 5.72 7.19
CA ILE A 29 0.43 4.60 6.34
C ILE A 29 1.31 3.41 6.66
N ALA A 30 0.68 2.28 6.96
CA ALA A 30 1.38 1.02 7.14
C ALA A 30 0.73 -0.07 6.30
N ILE A 31 1.57 -0.91 5.72
CA ILE A 31 1.16 -2.10 5.01
C ILE A 31 1.85 -3.26 5.72
N VAL A 32 1.06 -4.26 6.13
CA VAL A 32 1.58 -5.46 6.77
C VAL A 32 1.18 -6.69 5.97
N TYR A 33 2.02 -7.71 6.07
CA TYR A 33 1.83 -8.95 5.34
C TYR A 33 2.30 -10.15 6.15
N LEU A 34 1.44 -11.18 6.20
CA LEU A 34 1.79 -12.51 6.67
C LEU A 34 0.94 -13.53 5.90
N ASN A 35 1.50 -14.70 5.55
CA ASN A 35 0.76 -15.73 4.80
C ASN A 35 -0.56 -16.13 5.48
N THR A 36 -0.65 -16.09 6.81
CA THR A 36 -1.86 -16.44 7.56
C THR A 36 -2.86 -15.28 7.66
N ASN A 37 -2.37 -14.04 7.71
CA ASN A 37 -3.19 -12.84 7.97
C ASN A 37 -3.48 -12.02 6.71
N GLY A 38 -2.88 -12.41 5.58
CA GLY A 38 -3.01 -11.74 4.30
C GLY A 38 -2.25 -10.41 4.23
N PHE A 39 -2.63 -9.60 3.25
CA PHE A 39 -2.10 -8.28 2.98
C PHE A 39 -3.07 -7.22 3.50
N ARG A 40 -2.61 -6.36 4.40
CA ARG A 40 -3.47 -5.44 5.14
C ARG A 40 -2.94 -4.02 5.11
N LEU A 41 -3.85 -3.07 4.93
CA LEU A 41 -3.57 -1.64 4.87
C LEU A 41 -4.10 -0.96 6.13
N PHE A 42 -3.22 -0.21 6.79
CA PHE A 42 -3.54 0.61 7.95
C PHE A 42 -3.28 2.09 7.65
N ILE A 43 -4.19 2.95 8.12
CA ILE A 43 -4.05 4.41 8.06
C ILE A 43 -4.27 4.95 9.46
N ASN A 44 -3.32 5.75 9.96
CA ASN A 44 -3.32 6.29 11.34
C ASN A 44 -3.59 5.20 12.41
N GLY A 45 -2.99 4.02 12.22
CA GLY A 45 -3.11 2.88 13.14
C GLY A 45 -4.41 2.07 13.01
N GLN A 46 -5.37 2.51 12.17
CA GLN A 46 -6.63 1.81 11.95
C GLN A 46 -6.56 0.93 10.70
N LEU A 47 -7.08 -0.29 10.78
CA LEU A 47 -7.22 -1.18 9.62
C LEU A 47 -8.26 -0.60 8.66
N ILE A 48 -7.86 -0.38 7.42
CA ILE A 48 -8.72 0.17 6.36
C ILE A 48 -9.18 -0.92 5.41
N ASP A 49 -8.28 -1.82 5.03
CA ASP A 49 -8.59 -2.89 4.11
C ASP A 49 -7.67 -4.11 4.31
N ALA A 50 -8.18 -5.28 3.93
CA ALA A 50 -7.50 -6.56 4.08
C ALA A 50 -7.87 -7.49 2.93
N VAL A 51 -6.85 -8.07 2.29
CA VAL A 51 -7.02 -9.03 1.19
C VAL A 51 -6.23 -10.29 1.48
N SER A 52 -6.87 -11.44 1.28
CA SER A 52 -6.20 -12.74 1.41
C SER A 52 -5.25 -12.96 0.23
N GLY A 53 -4.11 -13.59 0.51
CA GLY A 53 -3.15 -13.95 -0.53
C GLY A 53 -1.83 -14.45 0.06
N SER A 54 -1.23 -15.43 -0.60
CA SER A 54 0.10 -15.92 -0.28
C SER A 54 1.10 -15.50 -1.34
N MET A 55 2.28 -15.05 -0.93
CA MET A 55 3.42 -14.80 -1.80
C MET A 55 4.34 -16.00 -1.80
N THR A 56 4.79 -16.40 -2.97
CA THR A 56 5.89 -17.36 -3.12
C THR A 56 7.19 -16.58 -3.32
N THR A 57 8.02 -16.49 -2.27
CA THR A 57 9.23 -15.64 -2.26
C THR A 57 10.38 -16.14 -3.15
N ASN A 58 10.23 -17.29 -3.80
CA ASN A 58 11.32 -17.98 -4.49
C ASN A 58 11.23 -17.93 -6.03
N GLN A 59 10.36 -17.10 -6.60
CA GLN A 59 10.05 -17.18 -8.04
C GLN A 59 10.43 -15.93 -8.85
N PHE A 60 10.73 -14.79 -8.22
CA PHE A 60 11.04 -13.53 -8.92
C PHE A 60 11.67 -12.48 -7.98
N SER A 61 12.30 -11.45 -8.55
CA SER A 61 12.84 -10.31 -7.81
C SER A 61 11.72 -9.51 -7.14
N LEU A 62 11.82 -9.32 -5.83
CA LEU A 62 10.93 -8.47 -5.06
C LEU A 62 11.50 -7.06 -5.01
N TYR A 63 10.69 -6.07 -5.38
CA TYR A 63 11.00 -4.65 -5.25
C TYR A 63 9.84 -3.95 -4.56
N ILE A 64 10.16 -2.84 -3.88
CA ILE A 64 9.17 -1.96 -3.29
C ILE A 64 9.20 -0.66 -4.09
N THR A 65 8.02 -0.24 -4.56
CA THR A 65 7.81 1.06 -5.19
C THR A 65 6.98 1.93 -4.26
N LEU A 66 7.46 3.14 -3.99
CA LEU A 66 6.75 4.12 -3.16
C LEU A 66 6.40 5.34 -4.00
N GLY A 67 5.23 5.91 -3.74
CA GLY A 67 4.83 7.18 -4.35
C GLY A 67 4.73 7.13 -5.89
N ASN A 68 4.57 5.95 -6.48
CA ASN A 68 4.38 5.78 -7.91
C ASN A 68 3.59 4.50 -8.19
N ASN A 69 3.05 4.38 -9.40
CA ASN A 69 2.43 3.15 -9.85
C ASN A 69 3.50 2.08 -10.09
N SER A 70 3.19 0.82 -9.75
CA SER A 70 4.09 -0.29 -10.03
C SER A 70 4.25 -0.51 -11.55
N PRO A 71 5.45 -0.88 -12.04
CA PRO A 71 5.62 -1.33 -13.42
C PRO A 71 4.69 -2.52 -13.71
N GLY A 72 3.79 -2.38 -14.68
CA GLY A 72 2.80 -3.41 -15.04
C GLY A 72 1.36 -3.04 -14.67
N LEU A 73 1.14 -2.03 -13.83
CA LEU A 73 -0.16 -1.43 -13.64
C LEU A 73 -0.29 -0.18 -14.52
N SER A 74 -0.74 -0.37 -15.76
CA SER A 74 -1.30 0.75 -16.53
C SER A 74 -2.66 1.08 -15.93
N ILE A 75 -2.71 1.90 -14.87
CA ILE A 75 -3.89 2.74 -14.63
C ILE A 75 -3.84 3.86 -15.68
N SER A 76 -3.88 3.49 -16.96
CA SER A 76 -4.17 4.42 -18.02
C SER A 76 -5.64 4.77 -17.85
N SER A 77 -5.92 5.88 -17.16
CA SER A 77 -7.19 6.57 -17.34
C SER A 77 -7.17 7.22 -18.73
N SER A 78 -7.17 6.40 -19.78
CA SER A 78 -7.51 6.81 -21.15
C SER A 78 -9.00 7.12 -21.28
N SER A 79 -9.75 6.95 -20.20
CA SER A 79 -11.15 7.32 -20.13
C SER A 79 -11.25 8.74 -19.64
N CYS A 80 -12.03 9.57 -20.33
CA CYS A 80 -12.51 10.87 -19.88
C CYS A 80 -13.46 10.70 -18.68
N VAL A 81 -13.07 9.92 -17.67
CA VAL A 81 -13.79 9.79 -16.41
C VAL A 81 -13.39 10.98 -15.56
N SER A 82 -14.39 11.78 -15.23
CA SER A 82 -14.32 12.81 -14.20
C SER A 82 -14.17 12.15 -12.82
N SER A 83 -13.06 11.45 -12.57
CA SER A 83 -12.69 11.03 -11.22
C SER A 83 -11.89 12.15 -10.55
N THR A 84 -12.17 12.40 -9.27
CA THR A 84 -11.46 13.40 -8.45
C THR A 84 -9.97 13.07 -8.29
N VAL A 85 -9.54 11.85 -8.63
CA VAL A 85 -8.14 11.40 -8.51
C VAL A 85 -7.73 10.65 -9.77
N VAL A 86 -6.65 11.13 -10.41
CA VAL A 86 -5.99 10.52 -11.57
C VAL A 86 -4.72 9.81 -11.10
N ALA A 87 -4.40 8.65 -11.70
CA ALA A 87 -3.18 7.92 -11.38
C ALA A 87 -1.94 8.71 -11.83
N GLY A 88 -0.92 8.76 -10.99
CA GLY A 88 0.30 9.48 -11.26
C GLY A 88 1.29 9.39 -10.11
N PRO A 89 2.50 9.94 -10.28
CA PRO A 89 3.48 10.00 -9.20
C PRO A 89 2.90 10.82 -8.04
N TYR A 90 3.23 10.38 -6.82
CA TYR A 90 2.86 11.07 -5.60
C TYR A 90 3.54 12.44 -5.54
N ARG A 91 2.74 13.47 -5.23
CA ARG A 91 3.17 14.86 -5.13
C ARG A 91 3.00 15.35 -3.69
N GLY A 92 3.90 14.92 -2.83
CA GLY A 92 3.91 15.30 -1.42
C GLY A 92 5.26 14.98 -0.78
N ALA A 93 5.32 15.08 0.55
CA ALA A 93 6.48 14.68 1.33
C ALA A 93 6.28 13.26 1.88
N ILE A 94 7.37 12.52 2.01
CA ILE A 94 7.44 11.22 2.69
C ILE A 94 8.51 11.35 3.76
N ASP A 95 8.21 10.88 4.96
CA ASP A 95 9.14 10.88 6.08
C ASP A 95 9.05 9.56 6.86
N GLU A 96 10.06 9.27 7.67
CA GLU A 96 10.12 8.14 8.60
C GLU A 96 9.84 6.77 7.96
N PHE A 97 10.43 6.54 6.78
CA PHE A 97 10.30 5.29 6.05
C PHE A 97 10.99 4.12 6.77
N ARG A 98 10.23 3.05 7.04
CA ARG A 98 10.70 1.85 7.75
C ARG A 98 10.25 0.57 7.04
N ILE A 99 11.09 -0.45 7.07
CA ILE A 99 10.80 -1.80 6.59
C ILE A 99 11.12 -2.79 7.71
N TYR A 100 10.23 -3.75 7.92
CA TYR A 100 10.38 -4.80 8.93
C TYR A 100 10.40 -6.17 8.26
N ASN A 101 11.18 -7.10 8.82
CA ASN A 101 11.23 -8.51 8.39
C ASN A 101 10.17 -9.37 9.09
N ARG A 102 9.17 -8.74 9.70
CA ARG A 102 8.05 -9.38 10.39
C ARG A 102 6.80 -8.54 10.23
N GLU A 103 5.65 -9.18 10.45
CA GLU A 103 4.41 -8.46 10.64
C GLU A 103 4.44 -7.68 11.96
N LEU A 104 4.06 -6.41 11.90
CA LEU A 104 3.81 -5.59 13.08
C LEU A 104 2.40 -5.85 13.60
N ASP A 105 2.24 -5.87 14.91
CA ASP A 105 0.92 -5.97 15.52
C ASP A 105 0.20 -4.61 15.58
N VAL A 106 -1.08 -4.63 15.94
CA VAL A 106 -1.92 -3.43 15.99
C VAL A 106 -1.41 -2.41 17.01
N GLN A 107 -0.83 -2.85 18.13
CA GLN A 107 -0.33 -1.95 19.16
C GLN A 107 0.91 -1.20 18.67
N GLU A 108 1.83 -1.89 17.98
CA GLU A 108 3.01 -1.31 17.36
C GLU A 108 2.62 -0.29 16.28
N LEU A 109 1.63 -0.63 15.45
CA LEU A 109 1.11 0.27 14.41
C LEU A 109 0.45 1.52 15.02
N CYS A 110 -0.26 1.39 16.14
CA CYS A 110 -0.81 2.53 16.86
C CYS A 110 0.29 3.44 17.43
N VAL A 111 1.37 2.88 17.98
CA VAL A 111 2.50 3.69 18.46
C VAL A 111 3.17 4.43 17.31
N LEU A 112 3.43 3.76 16.19
CA LEU A 112 4.03 4.36 15.00
C LEU A 112 3.12 5.40 14.31
N ALA A 113 1.81 5.35 14.54
CA ALA A 113 0.89 6.37 14.02
C ALA A 113 0.91 7.69 14.81
N ASN A 114 1.55 7.72 15.98
CA ASN A 114 1.54 8.85 16.92
C ASN A 114 2.94 9.38 17.26
N ILE A 115 3.96 8.96 16.51
CA ILE A 115 5.30 9.57 16.52
C ILE A 115 5.31 10.83 15.66
#